data_AF-A0A3B9TCI8-F1
#
_entry.id   AF-A0A3B9TCI8-F1
#
_cell.length_a   1.000
_cell.length_b   1.000
_cell.length_c   1.000
_cell.angle_alpha   90.00
_cell.angle_beta   90.00
_cell.angle_gamma   90.00
#
_symmetry.space_group_name_H-M   'P 1'
#
loop_
_entity.id
_entity.type
_entity.pdbx_description
1 polymer ?
#
loop_
_entity_poly.entity_id
_entity_poly.type
_entity_poly.pdbx_seq_one_letter_code
_entity_poly.pdbx_strand_id
1 'polypeptide(L)' 'IYTIEGAKLASKMGNPNIFNMIVFGAFLKIKPIVKLENVIRGLKKSLPERHHKLIPLNEDAITMGMNNVVEK' A
#
# COMPACT_ATOMS: atom_id res chain seq x y z
N ILE A 1 -4.40 9.88 17.51
CA ILE A 1 -5.15 9.67 16.23
C ILE A 1 -4.12 9.61 15.12
N TYR A 2 -4.24 8.77 14.09
CA TYR A 2 -3.21 8.68 13.04
C TYR A 2 -3.61 9.43 11.77
N THR A 3 -2.63 9.92 11.00
CA THR A 3 -2.85 10.67 9.76
C THR A 3 -1.78 10.34 8.72
N ILE A 4 -2.15 10.42 7.44
CA ILE A 4 -1.24 10.27 6.30
C ILE A 4 -1.70 11.15 5.13
N GLU A 5 -0.77 11.77 4.41
CA GLU A 5 -1.04 12.53 3.17
C GLU A 5 -1.20 11.61 1.95
N GLY A 6 -2.07 10.60 2.03
CA GLY A 6 -2.15 9.50 1.04
C GLY A 6 -2.32 9.97 -0.42
N ALA A 7 -3.20 10.95 -0.67
CA ALA A 7 -3.47 11.43 -2.02
C ALA A 7 -2.25 12.14 -2.65
N LYS A 8 -1.51 12.90 -1.83
CA LYS A 8 -0.28 13.58 -2.24
C LYS A 8 0.82 12.56 -2.53
N LEU A 9 0.96 11.53 -1.68
CA LEU A 9 1.94 10.47 -1.89
C LEU A 9 1.64 9.67 -3.17
N ALA A 10 0.38 9.32 -3.43
CA ALA A 10 -0.03 8.64 -4.67
C ALA A 10 0.28 9.48 -5.92
N SER A 11 0.02 10.78 -5.84
CA SER A 11 0.33 11.73 -6.92
C SER A 11 1.85 11.83 -7.16
N LYS A 12 2.66 11.86 -6.09
CA LYS A 12 4.15 11.84 -6.19
C LYS A 12 4.69 10.57 -6.85
N MET A 13 4.01 9.44 -6.66
CA MET A 13 4.35 8.17 -7.31
C MET A 13 3.85 8.09 -8.77
N GLY A 14 3.21 9.14 -9.29
CA GLY A 14 2.75 9.21 -10.67
C GLY A 14 1.49 8.39 -10.97
N ASN A 15 0.84 7.82 -9.94
CA ASN A 15 -0.37 7.03 -10.12
C ASN A 15 -1.38 7.28 -8.99
N PRO A 16 -2.37 8.17 -9.18
CA PRO A 16 -3.40 8.41 -8.17
C PRO A 16 -4.20 7.16 -7.77
N ASN A 17 -4.29 6.14 -8.63
CA ASN A 17 -5.08 4.93 -8.36
C ASN A 17 -4.47 4.02 -7.28
N ILE A 18 -3.21 4.23 -6.88
CA ILE A 18 -2.57 3.46 -5.79
C ILE A 18 -2.77 4.10 -4.41
N PHE A 19 -3.58 5.15 -4.31
CA PHE A 19 -3.92 5.82 -3.05
C PHE A 19 -4.38 4.84 -1.96
N ASN A 20 -5.27 3.91 -2.30
CA ASN A 20 -5.81 2.93 -1.36
C ASN A 20 -4.72 2.02 -0.78
N MET A 21 -3.71 1.67 -1.57
CA MET A 21 -2.59 0.84 -1.12
C MET A 21 -1.70 1.59 -0.13
N ILE A 22 -1.50 2.90 -0.34
CA ILE A 22 -0.78 3.76 0.61
C ILE A 22 -1.54 3.83 1.94
N VAL A 23 -2.85 4.06 1.91
CA VAL A 23 -3.67 4.06 3.14
C VAL A 23 -3.63 2.69 3.82
N PHE A 24 -3.68 1.60 3.06
CA PHE A 24 -3.59 0.25 3.60
C PHE A 24 -2.25 -0.02 4.28
N GLY A 25 -1.13 0.40 3.68
CA GLY A 25 0.19 0.32 4.30
C GLY A 25 0.29 1.09 5.62
N ALA A 26 -0.25 2.32 5.66
CA ALA A 26 -0.31 3.10 6.89
C ALA A 26 -1.09 2.37 7.99
N PHE A 27 -2.23 1.78 7.63
CA PHE A 27 -3.02 0.96 8.55
C PHE A 27 -2.23 -0.24 9.08
N LEU A 28 -1.55 -0.99 8.20
CA LEU A 28 -0.76 -2.16 8.61
C LEU A 28 0.43 -1.80 9.52
N LYS A 29 1.03 -0.63 9.34
CA LYS A 29 2.09 -0.14 10.24
C LYS A 29 1.57 0.04 11.66
N ILE A 30 0.35 0.56 11.81
CA ILE A 30 -0.28 0.78 13.13
C ILE A 30 -0.83 -0.54 13.69
N LYS A 31 -1.41 -1.37 12.82
CA LYS A 31 -2.06 -2.64 13.14
C LYS A 31 -1.48 -3.76 12.27
N PRO A 32 -0.37 -4.39 12.70
CA PRO A 32 0.31 -5.44 11.91
C PRO A 32 -0.42 -6.78 12.00
N ILE A 33 -1.69 -6.80 11.58
CA ILE A 33 -2.57 -7.98 11.60
C ILE A 33 -2.22 -9.01 10.52
N VAL A 34 -1.46 -8.58 9.50
CA VAL A 34 -0.95 -9.43 8.42
C VAL A 34 0.43 -8.92 8.00
N LYS A 35 1.33 -9.86 7.67
CA LYS A 35 2.65 -9.55 7.13
C LYS A 35 2.57 -9.12 5.66
N LEU A 36 3.46 -8.23 5.21
CA LEU A 36 3.53 -7.79 3.82
C LEU A 36 3.66 -8.97 2.84
N GLU A 37 4.50 -9.97 3.16
CA GLU A 37 4.65 -11.20 2.38
C GLU A 37 3.31 -11.93 2.10
N ASN A 38 2.41 -11.93 3.09
CA ASN A 38 1.10 -12.55 2.98
C ASN A 38 0.15 -11.73 2.11
N VAL A 39 0.26 -10.39 2.16
CA VAL A 39 -0.48 -9.50 1.26
C VAL A 39 -0.05 -9.74 -0.18
N ILE A 40 1.26 -9.75 -0.47
CA ILE A 40 1.78 -9.99 -1.82
C ILE A 40 1.37 -11.37 -2.34
N ARG A 41 1.44 -12.40 -1.49
CA ARG A 41 0.94 -13.74 -1.83
C ARG A 41 -0.56 -13.75 -2.11
N GLY A 42 -1.35 -13.02 -1.32
CA GLY A 42 -2.79 -12.84 -1.53
C GLY A 42 -3.11 -12.16 -2.86
N LEU A 43 -2.37 -11.10 -3.22
CA LEU A 43 -2.50 -10.41 -4.51
C LEU A 43 -2.18 -11.33 -5.68
N LYS A 44 -1.07 -12.10 -5.62
CA LYS A 44 -0.73 -13.08 -6.66
C LYS A 44 -1.83 -14.13 -6.86
N LYS A 45 -2.45 -14.59 -5.78
CA LYS A 45 -3.53 -15.59 -5.82
C LYS A 45 -4.85 -15.00 -6.34
N SER A 46 -5.16 -13.75 -6.01
CA SER A 46 -6.47 -13.15 -6.27
C SER A 46 -6.55 -12.42 -7.61
N LEU A 47 -5.43 -11.93 -8.12
CA LEU A 47 -5.38 -11.19 -9.38
C LEU A 47 -5.12 -12.14 -10.57
N PRO A 48 -5.79 -11.90 -11.72
CA PRO A 48 -5.41 -12.53 -12.99
C PRO A 48 -3.94 -12.24 -13.36
N GLU A 49 -3.26 -13.19 -14.01
CA GLU A 49 -1.83 -13.08 -14.38
C GLU A 49 -1.48 -11.80 -15.15
N ARG A 50 -2.37 -11.35 -16.06
CA ARG A 50 -2.21 -10.08 -16.80
C ARG A 50 -2.03 -8.83 -15.92
N HIS A 51 -2.45 -8.90 -14.66
CA HIS A 51 -2.34 -7.83 -13.67
C HIS A 51 -1.19 -8.05 -12.68
N HIS A 52 -0.46 -9.17 -12.73
CA HIS A 52 0.67 -9.42 -11.80
C HIS A 52 1.79 -8.41 -11.97
N LYS A 53 1.95 -7.82 -13.15
CA LYS A 53 2.87 -6.68 -13.38
C LYS A 53 2.61 -5.47 -12.47
N LEU A 54 1.42 -5.36 -11.88
CA LEU A 54 1.07 -4.27 -10.97
C LEU A 54 1.46 -4.57 -9.52
N ILE A 55 1.78 -5.82 -9.18
CA ILE A 55 2.08 -6.22 -7.80
C ILE A 55 3.29 -5.47 -7.23
N PRO A 56 4.41 -5.28 -7.96
CA PRO A 56 5.52 -4.46 -7.47
C PRO A 56 5.08 -3.02 -7.13
N LEU A 57 4.29 -2.39 -8.00
CA LEU A 57 3.78 -1.04 -7.76
C LEU A 57 2.87 -0.98 -6.50
N ASN A 58 2.07 -2.02 -6.25
CA ASN A 58 1.24 -2.09 -5.04
C ASN A 58 2.11 -2.29 -3.80
N GLU A 59 3.17 -3.12 -3.88
CA GLU A 59 4.13 -3.33 -2.79
C GLU A 59 4.85 -2.03 -2.42
N ASP A 60 5.32 -1.27 -3.41
CA ASP A 60 5.93 0.04 -3.21
C ASP A 60 4.95 1.03 -2.56
N ALA A 61 3.69 1.03 -3.00
CA ALA A 61 2.65 1.89 -2.45
C ALA A 61 2.33 1.54 -0.99
N ILE A 62 2.24 0.25 -0.64
CA ILE A 62 2.04 -0.20 0.74
C ILE A 62 3.23 0.22 1.60
N THR A 63 4.46 0.03 1.11
CA THR A 63 5.68 0.42 1.82
C THR A 63 5.74 1.94 2.04
N MET A 64 5.36 2.73 1.03
CA MET A 64 5.21 4.18 1.14
C MET A 64 4.25 4.56 2.26
N GLY A 65 3.10 3.88 2.34
CA GLY A 65 2.12 4.04 3.41
C GLY A 65 2.69 3.78 4.79
N MET A 66 3.40 2.66 4.94
CA MET A 66 4.01 2.25 6.22
C MET A 66 5.04 3.26 6.73
N ASN A 67 5.74 3.95 5.83
CA ASN A 67 6.83 4.86 6.18
C ASN A 67 6.37 6.31 6.45
N ASN A 68 5.17 6.70 6.04
CA ASN A 68 4.71 8.10 6.07
C ASN A 68 3.49 8.33 6.97
N VAL A 69 3.05 7.32 7.73
CA VAL A 69 2.00 7.51 8.72
C VAL A 69 2.54 8.22 9.96
N VAL A 70 1.81 9.21 10.45
CA VAL A 70 2.18 9.99 11.64
C VAL A 70 1.10 9.89 12.71
N GLU A 71 1.51 9.86 13.96
CA GLU A 71 0.63 10.03 15.10
C GLU A 71 0.41 11.53 15.34
N LYS A 72 -0.86 11.93 15.45
CA LYS A 72 -1.27 13.23 15.95
C LYS A 72 -1.35 13.21 17.46
#